data_AF-A0A921LUD6-F1
#
_entry.id   AF-A0A921LUD6-F1
#
_cell.length_a   1.000
_cell.length_b   1.000
_cell.length_c   1.000
_cell.angle_alpha   90.00
_cell.angle_beta   90.00
_cell.angle_gamma   90.00
#
_symmetry.space_group_name_H-M   'P 1'
#
loop_
_entity.id
_entity.type
_entity.pdbx_description
1 polymer ?
#
loop_
_entity_poly.entity_id
_entity_poly.type
_entity_poly.pdbx_seq_one_letter_code
_entity_poly.pdbx_strand_id
1 'polypeptide(L)'
;MKQAIGARWGGVNGVASVIARIIEIVLWLGVAWLVVGAVLLYMNRSAIVVDADANRVYADSISVSGSFLDVDVYLGRGRMRDEVYYPLVALVLVAQLAILVCMALVFHEIADVCLRLKEWEHSRGGLEGPFGERMVRSFRFVGSCLIALPVVSWVMAAVCGLLGASVSAGLGSTVFVMLGLLCWSLAHVFESGAAMQHEMDGLV
;
A
#
# COMPACT_ATOMS: atom_id res chain seq x y z
N MET A 1 -34.98 -17.34 3.02
CA MET A 1 -33.61 -17.57 2.50
C MET A 1 -32.85 -16.31 2.13
N LYS A 2 -33.40 -15.35 1.34
CA LYS A 2 -32.68 -14.12 0.92
C LYS A 2 -32.19 -13.20 2.06
N GLN A 3 -32.90 -13.14 3.19
CA GLN A 3 -32.47 -12.36 4.37
C GLN A 3 -31.32 -13.01 5.16
N ALA A 4 -31.30 -14.35 5.27
CA ALA A 4 -30.24 -15.07 5.99
C ALA A 4 -28.89 -15.02 5.24
N ILE A 5 -28.94 -14.99 3.91
CA ILE A 5 -27.74 -14.79 3.08
C ILE A 5 -27.20 -13.38 3.31
N GLY A 6 -28.08 -12.36 3.32
CA GLY A 6 -27.64 -10.98 3.52
C GLY A 6 -27.02 -10.69 4.89
N ALA A 7 -27.58 -11.27 5.96
CA ALA A 7 -26.99 -11.14 7.30
C ALA A 7 -25.58 -11.75 7.39
N ARG A 8 -25.28 -12.81 6.61
CA ARG A 8 -23.94 -13.45 6.56
C ARG A 8 -22.90 -12.56 5.88
N TRP A 9 -23.24 -11.93 4.75
CA TRP A 9 -22.30 -11.05 4.04
C TRP A 9 -22.04 -9.75 4.79
N GLY A 10 -23.05 -9.21 5.50
CA GLY A 10 -22.87 -8.01 6.33
C GLY A 10 -21.94 -8.25 7.52
N GLY A 11 -21.97 -9.47 8.08
CA GLY A 11 -21.02 -9.91 9.10
C GLY A 11 -19.59 -10.01 8.55
N VAL A 12 -19.42 -10.62 7.38
CA VAL A 12 -18.11 -10.75 6.71
C VAL A 12 -17.51 -9.37 6.37
N ASN A 13 -18.32 -8.47 5.79
CA ASN A 13 -17.89 -7.12 5.47
C ASN A 13 -17.52 -6.32 6.72
N GLY A 14 -18.24 -6.52 7.82
CA GLY A 14 -17.89 -5.92 9.11
C GLY A 14 -16.53 -6.40 9.64
N VAL A 15 -16.28 -7.71 9.60
CA VAL A 15 -15.00 -8.29 10.03
C VAL A 15 -13.86 -7.81 9.13
N ALA A 16 -14.06 -7.83 7.80
CA ALA A 16 -13.08 -7.35 6.83
C ALA A 16 -12.72 -5.88 7.05
N SER A 17 -13.71 -5.03 7.35
CA SER A 17 -13.45 -3.62 7.68
C SER A 17 -12.60 -3.46 8.93
N VAL A 18 -12.92 -4.19 10.01
CA VAL A 18 -12.15 -4.13 11.27
C VAL A 18 -10.71 -4.59 11.03
N ILE A 19 -10.51 -5.68 10.30
CA ILE A 19 -9.17 -6.17 9.94
C ILE A 19 -8.41 -5.12 9.12
N ALA A 20 -9.03 -4.54 8.09
CA ALA A 20 -8.41 -3.51 7.28
C ALA A 20 -8.02 -2.27 8.11
N ARG A 21 -8.86 -1.86 9.06
CA ARG A 21 -8.59 -0.74 9.96
C ARG A 21 -7.44 -1.03 10.93
N ILE A 22 -7.35 -2.26 11.45
CA ILE A 22 -6.21 -2.69 12.28
C ILE A 22 -4.92 -2.62 11.46
N ILE A 23 -4.92 -3.14 10.22
CA ILE A 23 -3.75 -3.11 9.34
C ILE A 23 -3.35 -1.67 9.02
N GLU A 24 -4.31 -0.78 8.72
CA GLU A 24 -4.07 0.66 8.52
C GLU A 24 -3.34 1.28 9.72
N ILE A 25 -3.82 1.03 10.94
CA ILE A 25 -3.21 1.58 12.16
C ILE A 25 -1.78 1.07 12.34
N VAL A 26 -1.55 -0.23 12.10
CA VAL A 26 -0.20 -0.83 12.18
C VAL A 26 0.73 -0.22 11.14
N LEU A 27 0.24 0.05 9.93
CA LEU A 27 1.04 0.70 8.87
C LEU A 27 1.41 2.14 9.26
N TRP A 28 0.49 2.91 9.82
CA TRP A 28 0.79 4.26 10.33
C TRP A 28 1.79 4.25 11.49
N LEU A 29 1.70 3.26 12.39
CA LEU A 29 2.72 3.04 13.42
C LEU A 29 4.08 2.75 12.79
N GLY A 30 4.13 1.94 11.73
CA GLY A 30 5.33 1.67 10.94
C GLY A 30 5.92 2.93 10.30
N VAL A 31 5.08 3.81 9.74
CA VAL A 31 5.51 5.12 9.20
C VAL A 31 6.15 5.97 10.31
N ALA A 32 5.50 6.09 11.46
CA ALA A 32 6.02 6.86 12.58
C ALA A 32 7.38 6.32 13.05
N TRP A 33 7.51 4.99 13.16
CA TRP A 33 8.75 4.34 13.57
C TRP A 33 9.87 4.55 12.56
N LEU A 34 9.56 4.50 11.26
CA LEU A 34 10.53 4.73 10.19
C LEU A 34 11.02 6.19 10.17
N VAL A 35 10.12 7.16 10.40
CA VAL A 35 10.50 8.58 10.54
C VAL A 35 11.42 8.79 11.73
N VAL A 36 11.08 8.23 12.90
CA VAL A 36 11.93 8.32 14.10
C VAL A 36 13.29 7.68 13.85
N GLY A 37 13.32 6.48 13.25
CA GLY A 37 14.56 5.79 12.89
C GLY A 37 15.42 6.59 11.91
N ALA A 38 14.80 7.21 10.90
CA ALA A 38 15.50 8.07 9.95
C ALA A 38 16.13 9.29 10.64
N VAL A 39 15.38 9.98 11.50
CA VAL A 39 15.89 11.14 12.26
C VAL A 39 17.08 10.73 13.13
N LEU A 40 16.96 9.63 13.89
CA LEU A 40 18.04 9.14 14.75
C LEU A 40 19.29 8.75 13.96
N LEU A 41 19.13 8.11 12.79
CA LEU A 41 20.23 7.78 11.89
C LEU A 41 20.95 9.04 11.40
N TYR A 42 20.21 10.10 11.05
CA TYR A 42 20.80 11.36 10.60
C TYR A 42 21.43 12.20 11.70
N MET A 43 20.96 12.07 12.95
CA MET A 43 21.54 12.75 14.10
C MET A 43 22.81 12.05 14.60
N ASN A 44 22.89 10.72 14.51
CA ASN A 44 24.02 9.94 15.02
C ASN A 44 24.89 9.34 13.88
N ARG A 45 25.34 10.20 12.96
CA ARG A 45 26.11 9.80 11.77
C ARG A 45 27.43 9.08 12.09
N SER A 46 28.01 9.34 13.26
CA SER A 46 29.31 8.81 13.69
C SER A 46 29.29 7.37 14.18
N ALA A 47 28.11 6.77 14.40
CA ALA A 47 27.96 5.42 14.95
C ALA A 47 27.38 4.41 13.94
N ILE A 48 27.38 4.74 12.65
CA ILE A 48 26.77 3.90 11.61
C ILE A 48 27.74 2.81 11.18
N VAL A 49 27.37 1.55 11.42
CA VAL A 49 28.09 0.38 10.93
C VAL A 49 27.26 -0.26 9.82
N VAL A 50 27.86 -0.37 8.63
CA VAL A 50 27.28 -1.12 7.52
C VAL A 50 27.68 -2.57 7.70
N ASP A 51 26.69 -3.44 7.85
CA ASP A 51 26.93 -4.86 7.72
C ASP A 51 27.02 -5.17 6.21
N ALA A 52 28.19 -5.57 5.73
CA ALA A 52 28.41 -5.86 4.31
C ALA A 52 27.72 -7.18 3.88
N ASP A 53 27.28 -8.00 4.83
CA ASP A 53 26.64 -9.29 4.60
C ASP A 53 25.13 -9.29 4.88
N ALA A 54 24.65 -8.48 5.82
CA ALA A 54 23.22 -8.21 5.96
C ALA A 54 22.84 -6.99 5.12
N ASN A 55 21.74 -7.06 4.35
CA ASN A 55 21.18 -5.92 3.61
C ASN A 55 20.63 -4.80 4.56
N ARG A 56 21.43 -4.35 5.51
CA ARG A 56 21.03 -3.56 6.67
C ARG A 56 22.12 -2.57 7.05
N VAL A 57 21.68 -1.36 7.37
CA VAL A 57 22.53 -0.34 7.99
C VAL A 57 22.16 -0.27 9.46
N TYR A 58 23.16 -0.39 10.34
CA TYR A 58 22.98 -0.32 11.78
C TYR A 58 23.46 1.03 12.30
N ALA A 59 22.66 1.64 13.17
CA ALA A 59 23.07 2.73 14.04
C ALA A 59 22.78 2.30 15.48
N ASP A 60 23.81 1.82 16.18
CA ASP A 60 23.71 1.27 17.53
C ASP A 60 22.67 0.12 17.65
N SER A 61 21.44 0.41 18.09
CA SER A 61 20.34 -0.54 18.25
C SER A 61 19.28 -0.50 17.14
N ILE A 62 19.39 0.43 16.19
CA ILE A 62 18.41 0.64 15.11
C ILE A 62 18.97 0.06 13.81
N SER A 63 18.21 -0.83 13.17
CA SER A 63 18.54 -1.38 11.86
C SER A 63 17.57 -0.89 10.81
N VAL A 64 18.10 -0.30 9.73
CA VAL A 64 17.34 0.03 8.52
C VAL A 64 17.64 -1.03 7.48
N SER A 65 16.62 -1.80 7.10
CA SER A 65 16.73 -2.78 6.02
C SER A 65 16.68 -2.07 4.66
N GLY A 66 17.53 -2.48 3.72
CA GLY A 66 17.46 -2.06 2.32
C GLY A 66 16.37 -2.78 1.52
N SER A 67 15.58 -3.62 2.19
CA SER A 67 14.48 -4.39 1.59
C SER A 67 13.18 -3.59 1.60
N PHE A 68 12.53 -3.47 0.46
CA PHE A 68 11.17 -2.96 0.35
C PHE A 68 10.38 -3.73 -0.70
N LEU A 69 9.19 -4.18 -0.29
CA LEU A 69 8.23 -4.89 -1.15
C LEU A 69 8.80 -6.22 -1.66
N ASP A 70 9.52 -6.20 -2.77
CA ASP A 70 10.22 -7.36 -3.36
C ASP A 70 11.58 -6.95 -3.95
N VAL A 71 12.12 -5.82 -3.49
CA VAL A 71 13.40 -5.27 -3.92
C VAL A 71 14.33 -5.20 -2.72
N ASP A 72 15.49 -5.81 -2.85
CA ASP A 72 16.58 -5.75 -1.89
C ASP A 72 17.71 -4.87 -2.45
N VAL A 73 17.90 -3.69 -1.86
CA VAL A 73 19.00 -2.78 -2.20
C VAL A 73 20.13 -2.96 -1.20
N TYR A 74 21.17 -3.73 -1.55
CA TYR A 74 22.31 -3.99 -0.68
C TYR A 74 23.17 -2.75 -0.51
N LEU A 75 23.02 -2.11 0.65
CA LEU A 75 23.71 -0.86 1.02
C LEU A 75 25.21 -1.03 1.32
N GLY A 76 25.69 -2.27 1.54
CA GLY A 76 27.08 -2.60 1.86
C GLY A 76 27.83 -3.44 0.81
N ARG A 77 27.22 -3.69 -0.36
CA ARG A 77 27.85 -4.44 -1.47
C ARG A 77 27.84 -3.61 -2.76
N GLY A 78 28.92 -3.70 -3.54
CA GLY A 78 29.11 -2.94 -4.79
C GLY A 78 30.33 -2.00 -4.73
N ARG A 79 30.31 -0.92 -5.52
CA ARG A 79 31.41 0.10 -5.55
C ARG A 79 31.52 0.93 -4.25
N MET A 80 30.58 0.76 -3.33
CA MET A 80 30.41 1.55 -2.09
C MET A 80 30.86 0.77 -0.83
N ARG A 81 31.87 -0.09 -0.96
CA ARG A 81 32.25 -1.08 0.07
C ARG A 81 32.76 -0.46 1.38
N ASP A 82 33.27 0.77 1.33
CA ASP A 82 33.97 1.41 2.44
C ASP A 82 33.36 2.76 2.89
N GLU A 83 32.33 3.27 2.21
CA GLU A 83 31.68 4.55 2.56
C GLU A 83 30.15 4.46 2.50
N VAL A 84 29.50 4.89 3.59
CA VAL A 84 28.04 5.03 3.65
C VAL A 84 27.61 6.14 2.71
N TYR A 85 27.00 5.79 1.58
CA TYR A 85 26.41 6.77 0.67
C TYR A 85 25.06 7.25 1.23
N TYR A 86 25.10 8.25 2.11
CA TYR A 86 23.94 8.89 2.74
C TYR A 86 22.76 9.18 1.79
N PRO A 87 22.95 9.74 0.57
CA PRO A 87 21.82 10.02 -0.31
C PRO A 87 21.12 8.75 -0.82
N LEU A 88 21.81 7.61 -0.95
CA LEU A 88 21.18 6.33 -1.29
C LEU A 88 20.33 5.80 -0.12
N VAL A 89 20.84 5.90 1.11
CA VAL A 89 20.08 5.55 2.32
C VAL A 89 18.83 6.44 2.45
N ALA A 90 18.95 7.74 2.17
CA ALA A 90 17.82 8.68 2.13
C ALA A 90 16.76 8.23 1.13
N LEU A 91 17.20 7.88 -0.08
CA LEU A 91 16.35 7.50 -1.19
C LEU A 91 15.58 6.20 -0.92
N VAL A 92 16.24 5.20 -0.32
CA VAL A 92 15.59 3.96 0.15
C VAL A 92 14.57 4.23 1.26
N LEU A 93 14.91 5.05 2.25
CA LEU A 93 13.99 5.43 3.33
C LEU A 93 12.75 6.16 2.81
N VAL A 94 12.93 7.09 1.87
CA VAL A 94 11.82 7.82 1.23
C VAL A 94 10.91 6.86 0.47
N ALA A 95 11.47 5.89 -0.26
CA ALA A 95 10.67 4.90 -0.96
C ALA A 95 9.90 3.98 -0.01
N GLN A 96 10.52 3.51 1.08
CA GLN A 96 9.84 2.74 2.12
C GLN A 96 8.70 3.52 2.75
N LEU A 97 8.92 4.80 3.06
CA LEU A 97 7.90 5.68 3.62
C LEU A 97 6.73 5.86 2.64
N ALA A 98 7.02 6.13 1.37
CA ALA A 98 6.01 6.27 0.33
C ALA A 98 5.17 4.99 0.17
N ILE A 99 5.81 3.82 0.19
CA ILE A 99 5.15 2.51 0.11
C ILE A 99 4.23 2.29 1.32
N LEU A 100 4.71 2.55 2.54
CA LEU A 100 3.92 2.39 3.76
C LEU A 100 2.71 3.32 3.79
N VAL A 101 2.89 4.59 3.43
CA VAL A 101 1.79 5.57 3.33
C VAL A 101 0.77 5.14 2.28
N CYS A 102 1.22 4.74 1.10
CA CYS A 102 0.34 4.27 0.02
C CYS A 102 -0.47 3.05 0.47
N MET A 103 0.18 2.07 1.11
CA MET A 103 -0.51 0.90 1.66
C MET A 103 -1.51 1.27 2.76
N ALA A 104 -1.16 2.21 3.67
CA ALA A 104 -2.08 2.66 4.71
C ALA A 104 -3.35 3.28 4.11
N LEU A 105 -3.20 4.10 3.07
CA LEU A 105 -4.32 4.70 2.36
C LEU A 105 -5.16 3.67 1.60
N VAL A 106 -4.54 2.64 1.01
CA VAL A 106 -5.26 1.52 0.40
C VAL A 106 -6.13 0.79 1.43
N PHE A 107 -5.58 0.46 2.60
CA PHE A 107 -6.34 -0.20 3.67
C PHE A 107 -7.43 0.69 4.26
N HIS A 108 -7.20 2.01 4.33
CA HIS A 108 -8.22 2.98 4.70
C HIS A 108 -9.43 2.90 3.78
N GLU A 109 -9.20 2.98 2.46
CA GLU A 109 -10.28 2.91 1.46
C GLU A 109 -10.98 1.54 1.45
N ILE A 110 -10.25 0.45 1.66
CA ILE A 110 -10.85 -0.90 1.78
C ILE A 110 -11.76 -0.97 3.01
N ALA A 111 -11.32 -0.46 4.17
CA ALA A 111 -12.12 -0.46 5.39
C ALA A 111 -13.43 0.31 5.19
N ASP A 112 -13.35 1.44 4.51
CA ASP A 112 -14.45 2.33 4.16
C ASP A 112 -15.45 1.67 3.20
N VAL A 113 -14.95 1.03 2.14
CA VAL A 113 -15.76 0.26 1.18
C VAL A 113 -16.51 -0.88 1.88
N CYS A 114 -15.84 -1.63 2.75
CA CYS A 114 -16.45 -2.72 3.50
C CYS A 114 -17.53 -2.24 4.47
N LEU A 115 -17.34 -1.09 5.14
CA LEU A 115 -18.38 -0.49 5.99
C LEU A 115 -19.59 -0.08 5.16
N ARG A 116 -19.39 0.62 4.04
CA ARG A 116 -20.47 1.05 3.16
C ARG A 116 -21.29 -0.14 2.62
N LEU A 117 -20.61 -1.22 2.22
CA LEU A 117 -21.28 -2.46 1.79
C LEU A 117 -22.09 -3.11 2.91
N LYS A 118 -21.56 -3.13 4.14
CA LYS A 118 -22.28 -3.63 5.32
C LYS A 118 -23.51 -2.79 5.62
N GLU A 119 -23.37 -1.46 5.61
CA GLU A 119 -24.45 -0.52 5.87
C GLU A 119 -25.57 -0.68 4.84
N TRP A 120 -25.24 -0.67 3.55
CA TRP A 120 -26.17 -0.90 2.45
C TRP A 120 -26.95 -2.22 2.60
N GLU A 121 -26.28 -3.29 3.00
CA GLU A 121 -26.92 -4.58 3.18
C GLU A 121 -27.93 -4.60 4.34
N HIS A 122 -27.68 -3.81 5.39
CA HIS A 122 -28.61 -3.61 6.50
C HIS A 122 -29.76 -2.65 6.13
N SER A 123 -29.49 -1.66 5.29
CA SER A 123 -30.45 -0.61 4.89
C SER A 123 -31.03 -0.85 3.50
N ARG A 124 -31.43 -2.11 3.20
CA ARG A 124 -31.92 -2.60 1.88
C ARG A 124 -33.18 -1.92 1.29
N GLY A 125 -33.50 -0.69 1.69
CA GLY A 125 -34.50 0.23 1.13
C GLY A 125 -34.14 1.72 1.30
N GLY A 126 -32.88 2.08 1.55
CA GLY A 126 -32.39 3.46 1.58
C GLY A 126 -32.08 4.03 0.20
N LEU A 127 -32.17 5.36 0.05
CA LEU A 127 -32.07 6.11 -1.22
C LEU A 127 -30.72 6.02 -1.96
N GLU A 128 -29.65 5.53 -1.33
CA GLU A 128 -28.33 5.39 -1.97
C GLU A 128 -28.04 3.93 -2.33
N GLY A 129 -28.00 3.65 -3.64
CA GLY A 129 -27.61 2.34 -4.17
C GLY A 129 -26.14 1.99 -3.90
N PRO A 130 -25.75 0.71 -4.07
CA PRO A 130 -24.37 0.26 -3.84
C PRO A 130 -23.36 0.82 -4.86
N PHE A 131 -23.87 1.50 -5.90
CA PHE A 131 -23.12 2.06 -7.02
C PHE A 131 -22.80 3.55 -6.87
N GLY A 132 -22.76 4.08 -5.64
CA GLY A 132 -22.41 5.48 -5.43
C GLY A 132 -21.05 5.86 -6.03
N GLU A 133 -20.95 7.11 -6.53
CA GLU A 133 -19.72 7.67 -7.14
C GLU A 133 -18.50 7.52 -6.21
N ARG A 134 -18.73 7.57 -4.90
CA ARG A 134 -17.72 7.38 -3.87
C ARG A 134 -17.10 5.98 -3.89
N MET A 135 -17.89 4.94 -4.15
CA MET A 135 -17.43 3.55 -4.24
C MET A 135 -16.52 3.37 -5.46
N VAL A 136 -16.92 3.92 -6.62
CA VAL A 136 -16.12 3.92 -7.85
C VAL A 136 -14.79 4.62 -7.63
N ARG A 137 -14.81 5.79 -6.95
CA ARG A 137 -13.60 6.55 -6.63
C ARG A 137 -12.65 5.77 -5.73
N SER A 138 -13.16 5.12 -4.68
CA SER A 138 -12.35 4.26 -3.79
C SER A 138 -11.68 3.12 -4.57
N PHE A 139 -12.41 2.41 -5.44
CA PHE A 139 -11.82 1.33 -6.26
C PHE A 139 -10.79 1.84 -7.26
N ARG A 140 -11.03 2.99 -7.91
CA ARG A 140 -10.05 3.63 -8.80
C ARG A 140 -8.78 4.01 -8.05
N PHE A 141 -8.92 4.62 -6.88
CA PHE A 141 -7.80 5.01 -6.04
C PHE A 141 -6.98 3.80 -5.59
N VAL A 142 -7.63 2.79 -5.03
CA VAL A 142 -6.98 1.54 -4.61
C VAL A 142 -6.26 0.88 -5.79
N GLY A 143 -6.92 0.80 -6.96
CA GLY A 143 -6.32 0.25 -8.17
C GLY A 143 -5.06 1.01 -8.61
N SER A 144 -5.14 2.35 -8.66
CA SER A 144 -4.01 3.21 -9.03
C SER A 144 -2.85 3.08 -8.05
N CYS A 145 -3.12 3.05 -6.74
CA CYS A 145 -2.11 2.86 -5.71
C CYS A 145 -1.41 1.49 -5.84
N LEU A 146 -2.16 0.41 -6.04
CA LEU A 146 -1.64 -0.95 -6.17
C LEU A 146 -0.76 -1.12 -7.42
N ILE A 147 -1.08 -0.43 -8.52
CA ILE A 147 -0.23 -0.42 -9.72
C ILE A 147 1.00 0.48 -9.53
N ALA A 148 0.85 1.63 -8.86
CA ALA A 148 1.95 2.56 -8.64
C ALA A 148 3.06 1.97 -7.75
N LEU A 149 2.71 1.18 -6.73
CA LEU A 149 3.65 0.55 -5.80
C LEU A 149 4.80 -0.24 -6.48
N PRO A 150 4.52 -1.26 -7.32
CA PRO A 150 5.56 -2.01 -8.01
C PRO A 150 6.33 -1.14 -9.03
N VAL A 151 5.65 -0.22 -9.73
CA VAL A 151 6.30 0.68 -10.69
C VAL A 151 7.33 1.57 -9.99
N VAL A 152 6.96 2.19 -8.88
CA VAL A 152 7.89 3.00 -8.05
C VAL A 152 9.02 2.13 -7.54
N SER A 153 8.74 0.92 -7.05
CA SER A 153 9.76 -0.01 -6.57
C SER A 153 10.80 -0.36 -7.64
N TRP A 154 10.36 -0.65 -8.88
CA TRP A 154 11.26 -0.95 -10.00
C TRP A 154 12.07 0.27 -10.47
N VAL A 155 11.45 1.46 -10.52
CA VAL A 155 12.16 2.70 -10.84
C VAL A 155 13.26 2.96 -9.79
N MET A 156 12.92 2.79 -8.52
CA MET A 156 13.86 2.92 -7.41
C MET A 156 15.00 1.90 -7.49
N ALA A 157 14.70 0.64 -7.79
CA ALA A 157 15.70 -0.40 -8.03
C ALA A 157 16.66 -0.01 -9.16
N ALA A 158 16.14 0.51 -10.28
CA ALA A 158 16.95 0.95 -11.40
C ALA A 158 17.85 2.14 -11.04
N VAL A 159 17.32 3.15 -10.32
CA VAL A 159 18.10 4.30 -9.86
C VAL A 159 19.20 3.87 -8.91
N CYS A 160 18.91 3.01 -7.92
CA CYS A 160 19.90 2.47 -7.00
C CYS A 160 20.99 1.68 -7.73
N GLY A 161 20.62 0.87 -8.73
CA GLY A 161 21.55 0.13 -9.58
C GLY A 161 22.48 1.04 -10.38
N LEU A 162 21.95 2.12 -10.96
CA LEU A 162 22.73 3.13 -11.70
C LEU A 162 23.72 3.88 -10.79
N LEU A 163 23.36 4.08 -9.52
CA LEU A 163 24.23 4.66 -8.49
C LEU A 163 25.30 3.68 -7.97
N GLY A 164 25.32 2.43 -8.47
CA GLY A 164 26.36 1.44 -8.17
C GLY A 164 26.05 0.54 -6.98
N ALA A 165 24.82 0.55 -6.45
CA ALA A 165 24.36 -0.40 -5.45
C ALA A 165 24.03 -1.74 -6.12
N SER A 166 24.34 -2.86 -5.47
CA SER A 166 23.79 -4.15 -5.90
C SER A 166 22.32 -4.24 -5.50
N VAL A 167 21.46 -4.53 -6.47
CA VAL A 167 20.00 -4.63 -6.27
C VAL A 167 19.53 -6.00 -6.71
N SER A 168 18.68 -6.64 -5.90
CA SER A 168 17.93 -7.82 -6.28
C SER A 168 16.45 -7.45 -6.35
N ALA A 169 15.77 -7.80 -7.43
CA ALA A 169 14.34 -7.54 -7.60
C ALA A 169 13.62 -8.86 -7.89
N GLY A 170 12.63 -9.19 -7.07
CA GLY A 170 11.73 -10.31 -7.28
C GLY A 170 10.52 -9.94 -8.14
N LEU A 171 9.75 -10.97 -8.48
CA LEU A 171 8.55 -10.88 -9.32
C LEU A 171 7.23 -10.94 -8.54
N GLY A 172 7.25 -11.17 -7.23
CA GLY A 172 6.07 -11.19 -6.36
C GLY A 172 5.31 -9.86 -6.36
N SER A 173 6.01 -8.75 -6.61
CA SER A 173 5.41 -7.42 -6.77
C SER A 173 4.42 -7.31 -7.95
N THR A 174 4.48 -8.22 -8.93
CA THR A 174 3.55 -8.25 -10.08
C THR A 174 2.11 -8.60 -9.69
N VAL A 175 1.91 -9.27 -8.54
CA VAL A 175 0.57 -9.59 -8.02
C VAL A 175 -0.21 -8.31 -7.72
N PHE A 176 0.46 -7.26 -7.25
CA PHE A 176 -0.17 -5.97 -6.98
C PHE A 176 -0.66 -5.29 -8.26
N VAL A 177 0.05 -5.45 -9.38
CA VAL A 177 -0.40 -4.95 -10.69
C VAL A 177 -1.71 -5.63 -11.09
N MET A 178 -1.77 -6.96 -10.99
CA MET A 178 -2.98 -7.73 -11.31
C MET A 178 -4.15 -7.32 -10.40
N LEU A 179 -3.92 -7.19 -9.09
CA LEU A 179 -4.94 -6.77 -8.14
C LEU A 179 -5.44 -5.34 -8.45
N GLY A 180 -4.53 -4.43 -8.81
CA GLY A 180 -4.90 -3.07 -9.17
C GLY A 180 -5.73 -3.00 -10.45
N LEU A 181 -5.42 -3.81 -11.47
CA LEU A 181 -6.23 -3.94 -12.69
C LEU A 181 -7.63 -4.50 -12.39
N LEU A 182 -7.74 -5.45 -11.44
CA LEU A 182 -9.03 -5.94 -10.97
C LEU A 182 -9.84 -4.85 -10.26
N CYS A 183 -9.21 -3.99 -9.46
CA CYS A 183 -9.89 -2.85 -8.85
C CYS A 183 -10.40 -1.85 -9.89
N TRP A 184 -9.64 -1.60 -10.96
CA TRP A 184 -10.12 -0.78 -12.08
C TRP A 184 -11.28 -1.42 -12.84
N SER A 185 -11.24 -2.72 -13.11
CA SER A 185 -12.36 -3.40 -13.78
C SER A 185 -13.61 -3.38 -12.91
N LEU A 186 -13.49 -3.58 -11.59
CA LEU A 186 -14.59 -3.38 -10.65
C LEU A 186 -15.10 -1.95 -10.70
N ALA A 187 -14.24 -0.94 -10.62
CA ALA A 187 -14.68 0.46 -10.71
C ALA A 187 -15.51 0.73 -11.98
N HIS A 188 -15.11 0.17 -13.13
CA HIS A 188 -15.85 0.30 -14.39
C HIS A 188 -17.20 -0.42 -14.37
N VAL A 189 -17.27 -1.61 -13.76
CA VAL A 189 -18.54 -2.34 -13.56
C VAL A 189 -19.48 -1.55 -12.66
N PHE A 190 -18.96 -0.94 -11.58
CA PHE A 190 -19.77 -0.15 -10.66
C PHE A 190 -20.29 1.14 -11.31
N GLU A 191 -19.45 1.81 -12.10
CA GLU A 191 -19.86 2.98 -12.90
C GLU A 191 -20.95 2.64 -13.91
N SER A 192 -20.81 1.51 -14.62
CA SER A 192 -21.85 1.02 -15.54
C SER A 192 -23.15 0.68 -14.81
N GLY A 193 -23.06 0.07 -13.62
CA GLY A 193 -24.22 -0.24 -12.79
C GLY A 193 -24.95 1.02 -12.28
N ALA A 194 -24.20 2.07 -11.92
CA ALA A 194 -24.77 3.38 -11.57
C ALA A 194 -25.53 4.02 -12.73
N ALA A 195 -24.96 3.98 -13.94
CA ALA A 195 -25.63 4.51 -15.13
C ALA A 195 -26.97 3.79 -15.38
N MET A 196 -27.00 2.46 -15.27
CA MET A 196 -28.24 1.68 -15.43
C MET A 196 -29.29 2.01 -14.36
N GLN A 197 -28.88 2.22 -13.11
CA GLN A 197 -29.82 2.64 -12.05
C GLN A 197 -30.42 4.01 -12.35
N HIS A 198 -29.60 4.97 -12.78
CA HIS A 198 -30.07 6.30 -13.11
C HIS A 198 -31.04 6.30 -14.30
N GLU A 199 -30.81 5.46 -15.32
CA GLU A 199 -31.74 5.30 -16.43
C GLU A 199 -33.08 4.71 -15.99
N MET A 200 -33.06 3.71 -15.11
CA MET A 200 -34.28 3.10 -14.57
C MET A 200 -35.07 4.03 -13.65
N ASP A 201 -34.40 4.82 -12.81
CA ASP A 201 -35.07 5.78 -11.92
C ASP A 201 -35.64 6.98 -12.70
N GLY A 202 -35.06 7.34 -13.86
CA GLY A 202 -35.59 8.37 -14.75
C GLY A 202 -36.78 7.94 -15.62
N LEU A 203 -37.13 6.65 -15.61
CA LEU A 203 -38.26 6.07 -16.34
C LEU A 203 -39.56 6.01 -15.50
N VAL A 204 -39.53 6.41 -14.23
CA VAL A 204 -40.66 6.39 -13.28
C VAL A 204 -41.27 7.78 -13.11
#